data_AF-R1C750-F1
#
_entry.id   AF-R1C750-F1
#
_cell.length_a   1.000
_cell.length_b   1.000
_cell.length_c   1.000
_cell.angle_alpha   90.00
_cell.angle_beta   90.00
_cell.angle_gamma   90.00
#
_symmetry.space_group_name_H-M   'P 1'
#
loop_
_entity.id
_entity.type
_entity.pdbx_description
1 polymer ?
#
loop_
_entity_poly.entity_id
_entity_poly.type
_entity_poly.pdbx_seq_one_letter_code
_entity_poly.pdbx_strand_id
1 'polypeptide(L)'
;MLAAPGHAAAQRSPSPLLLRQASARTWALLLLQTKLAGEVARHRQCAEELRHLAREQVAREVRIQNLEQQLAQAVAACRYDARRESREIARRVAPLLLGDKELRPFQLDAACALFDGRHTFVLRKAGDGKSVCYQLPALMRPPTPKPAPPKLTLVVMPLVALAWEQADELNSRIPYLASDGLPRKVAHVLDGASQSLFAS
;
A
#
# COMPACT_ATOMS: atom_id res chain seq x y z
N MET A 1 -65.56 -17.38 -88.65
CA MET A 1 -66.49 -16.97 -87.58
C MET A 1 -66.85 -18.24 -86.80
N LEU A 2 -66.48 -18.28 -85.50
CA LEU A 2 -66.89 -19.24 -84.43
C LEU A 2 -66.38 -20.69 -84.60
N ALA A 3 -65.87 -21.43 -83.59
CA ALA A 3 -65.55 -21.22 -82.19
C ALA A 3 -64.50 -22.29 -81.78
N ALA A 4 -63.57 -21.98 -80.88
CA ALA A 4 -62.59 -22.94 -80.35
C ALA A 4 -63.19 -23.82 -79.24
N PRO A 5 -62.93 -25.14 -79.18
CA PRO A 5 -63.24 -25.92 -77.99
C PRO A 5 -62.14 -25.72 -76.95
N GLY A 6 -62.55 -25.32 -75.75
CA GLY A 6 -61.69 -25.16 -74.60
C GLY A 6 -61.00 -26.47 -74.21
N HIS A 7 -59.68 -26.41 -74.05
CA HIS A 7 -58.93 -27.45 -73.35
C HIS A 7 -59.21 -27.30 -71.85
N ALA A 8 -60.16 -28.10 -71.35
CA ALA A 8 -60.35 -28.27 -69.92
C ALA A 8 -59.12 -28.97 -69.34
N ALA A 9 -58.14 -28.19 -68.87
CA ALA A 9 -57.08 -28.70 -68.03
C ALA A 9 -57.74 -29.31 -66.78
N ALA A 10 -57.76 -30.64 -66.70
CA ALA A 10 -58.26 -31.36 -65.55
C ALA A 10 -57.49 -30.92 -64.30
N GLN A 11 -58.10 -30.04 -63.51
CA GLN A 11 -57.64 -29.71 -62.17
C GLN A 11 -57.81 -30.97 -61.32
N ARG A 12 -56.79 -31.83 -61.32
CA ARG A 12 -56.71 -32.96 -60.39
C ARG A 12 -56.57 -32.37 -58.99
N SER A 13 -57.63 -32.47 -58.20
CA SER A 13 -57.59 -32.17 -56.78
C SER A 13 -56.47 -32.99 -56.13
N PRO A 14 -55.59 -32.36 -55.34
CA PRO A 14 -54.45 -33.05 -54.74
C PRO A 14 -54.94 -34.21 -53.89
N SER A 15 -54.24 -35.35 -53.96
CA SER A 15 -54.66 -36.53 -53.22
C SER A 15 -54.68 -36.25 -51.71
N PRO A 16 -55.59 -36.86 -50.93
CA PRO A 16 -55.67 -36.66 -49.49
C PRO A 16 -54.35 -36.92 -48.76
N LEU A 17 -53.54 -37.85 -49.30
CA LEU A 17 -52.20 -38.16 -48.80
C LEU A 17 -51.21 -37.02 -49.03
N LEU A 18 -51.22 -36.37 -50.20
CA LEU A 18 -50.38 -35.20 -50.49
C LEU A 18 -50.73 -34.01 -49.58
N LEU A 19 -52.02 -33.77 -49.32
CA LEU A 19 -52.46 -32.72 -48.39
C LEU A 19 -52.04 -33.00 -46.93
N ARG A 20 -52.12 -34.26 -46.48
CA ARG A 20 -51.62 -34.67 -45.16
C ARG A 20 -50.10 -34.56 -45.04
N GLN A 21 -49.35 -34.94 -46.08
CA GLN A 21 -47.90 -34.82 -46.08
C GLN A 21 -47.44 -33.36 -46.14
N ALA A 22 -48.09 -32.52 -46.95
CA ALA A 22 -47.81 -31.09 -47.02
C ALA A 22 -48.08 -30.42 -45.66
N SER A 23 -49.25 -30.64 -45.06
CA SER A 23 -49.58 -30.10 -43.74
C SER A 23 -48.61 -30.56 -42.64
N ALA A 24 -48.21 -31.83 -42.62
CA ALA A 24 -47.19 -32.33 -41.68
C ALA A 24 -45.83 -31.61 -41.83
N ARG A 25 -45.39 -31.34 -43.07
CA ARG A 25 -44.15 -30.56 -43.33
C ARG A 25 -44.29 -29.12 -42.87
N THR A 26 -45.44 -28.48 -43.09
CA THR A 26 -45.71 -27.11 -42.63
C THR A 26 -45.66 -27.02 -41.10
N TRP A 27 -46.28 -27.98 -40.41
CA TRP A 27 -46.22 -28.07 -38.95
C TRP A 27 -44.78 -28.29 -38.44
N ALA A 28 -44.01 -29.16 -39.09
CA ALA A 28 -42.61 -29.39 -38.72
C ALA A 28 -41.75 -28.11 -38.87
N LEU A 29 -41.96 -27.34 -39.95
CA LEU A 29 -41.26 -26.06 -40.17
C LEU A 29 -41.66 -24.99 -39.15
N LEU A 30 -42.94 -24.89 -38.79
CA LEU A 30 -43.42 -23.98 -37.73
C LEU A 30 -42.83 -24.33 -36.36
N LEU A 31 -42.74 -25.62 -36.04
CA LEU A 31 -42.08 -26.10 -34.80
C LEU A 31 -40.58 -25.78 -34.78
N LEU A 32 -39.90 -25.88 -35.92
CA LEU A 32 -38.49 -25.48 -36.05
C LEU A 32 -38.30 -23.98 -35.91
N GLN A 33 -39.15 -23.17 -36.56
CA GLN A 33 -39.09 -21.70 -36.44
C GLN A 33 -39.32 -21.22 -35.00
N THR A 34 -40.28 -21.81 -34.29
CA THR A 34 -40.55 -21.46 -32.88
C THR A 34 -39.41 -21.86 -31.95
N LYS A 35 -38.81 -23.05 -32.14
CA LYS A 35 -37.60 -23.46 -31.40
C LYS A 35 -36.42 -22.53 -31.65
N LEU A 36 -36.15 -22.21 -32.93
CA LEU A 36 -35.06 -21.30 -33.31
C LEU A 36 -35.28 -19.90 -32.74
N ALA A 37 -36.50 -19.38 -32.78
CA ALA A 37 -36.84 -18.10 -32.18
C ALA A 37 -36.59 -18.10 -30.66
N GLY A 38 -36.93 -19.19 -29.97
CA GLY A 38 -36.64 -19.36 -28.54
C GLY A 38 -35.15 -19.46 -28.22
N GLU A 39 -34.34 -20.09 -29.07
CA GLU A 39 -32.88 -20.09 -28.94
C GLU A 39 -32.27 -18.70 -29.17
N VAL A 40 -32.70 -17.99 -30.21
CA VAL A 40 -32.24 -16.62 -30.49
C VAL A 40 -32.60 -15.68 -29.34
N ALA A 41 -33.80 -15.80 -28.77
CA ALA A 41 -34.19 -15.02 -27.60
C ALA A 41 -33.29 -15.29 -26.38
N ARG A 42 -32.99 -16.57 -26.08
CA ARG A 42 -32.07 -16.96 -25.00
C ARG A 42 -30.67 -16.40 -25.20
N HIS A 43 -30.14 -16.48 -26.42
CA HIS A 43 -28.83 -15.91 -26.74
C HIS A 43 -28.80 -14.39 -26.61
N ARG A 44 -29.87 -13.68 -27.01
CA ARG A 44 -29.98 -12.23 -26.83
C ARG A 44 -30.01 -11.85 -25.34
N GLN A 45 -30.79 -12.56 -24.54
CA GLN A 45 -30.84 -12.34 -23.09
C GLN A 45 -29.48 -12.57 -22.44
N CYS A 46 -28.81 -13.68 -22.75
CA CYS A 46 -27.45 -13.96 -22.27
C CYS A 46 -26.46 -12.85 -22.67
N ALA A 47 -26.55 -12.35 -23.92
CA ALA A 47 -25.70 -11.25 -24.37
C ALA A 47 -25.98 -9.92 -23.62
N GLU A 48 -27.22 -9.65 -23.23
CA GLU A 48 -27.59 -8.49 -22.43
C GLU A 48 -27.08 -8.60 -20.99
N GLU A 49 -27.22 -9.77 -20.36
CA GLU A 49 -26.67 -10.06 -19.03
C GLU A 49 -25.15 -9.88 -19.00
N LEU A 50 -24.43 -10.42 -20.00
CA LEU A 50 -22.98 -10.23 -20.14
C LEU A 50 -22.60 -8.76 -20.31
N ARG A 51 -23.34 -7.99 -21.10
CA ARG A 51 -23.11 -6.54 -21.24
C ARG A 51 -23.36 -5.79 -19.95
N HIS A 52 -24.39 -6.17 -19.19
CA HIS A 52 -24.70 -5.58 -17.89
C HIS A 52 -23.56 -5.85 -16.90
N LEU A 53 -23.15 -7.11 -16.76
CA LEU A 53 -22.02 -7.51 -15.91
C LEU A 53 -20.72 -6.81 -16.30
N ALA A 54 -20.44 -6.66 -17.60
CA ALA A 54 -19.26 -5.93 -18.08
C ALA A 54 -19.29 -4.44 -17.65
N ARG A 55 -20.45 -3.78 -17.72
CA ARG A 55 -20.59 -2.38 -17.23
C ARG A 55 -20.39 -2.29 -15.73
N GLU A 56 -20.95 -3.22 -14.96
CA GLU A 56 -20.72 -3.27 -13.52
C GLU A 56 -19.25 -3.52 -13.17
N GLN A 57 -18.56 -4.41 -13.90
CA GLN A 57 -17.14 -4.66 -13.72
C GLN A 57 -16.31 -3.39 -13.96
N VAL A 58 -16.57 -2.67 -15.05
CA VAL A 58 -15.90 -1.38 -15.32
C VAL A 58 -16.17 -0.38 -14.20
N ALA A 59 -17.39 -0.27 -13.71
CA ALA A 59 -17.72 0.63 -12.60
C ALA A 59 -17.00 0.25 -11.29
N ARG A 60 -16.87 -1.05 -11.00
CA ARG A 60 -16.10 -1.55 -9.84
C ARG A 60 -14.62 -1.23 -9.97
N GLU A 61 -14.04 -1.43 -11.16
CA GLU A 61 -12.63 -1.15 -11.43
C GLU A 61 -12.31 0.34 -11.22
N VAL A 62 -13.15 1.23 -11.78
CA VAL A 62 -13.01 2.69 -11.57
C VAL A 62 -13.11 3.05 -10.08
N ARG A 63 -13.98 2.38 -9.32
CA ARG A 63 -14.09 2.60 -7.88
C ARG A 63 -12.84 2.14 -7.13
N ILE A 64 -12.26 0.99 -7.49
CA ILE A 64 -11.02 0.49 -6.91
C ILE A 64 -9.88 1.48 -7.17
N GLN A 65 -9.72 1.94 -8.41
CA GLN A 65 -8.69 2.92 -8.77
C GLN A 65 -8.83 4.24 -7.99
N ASN A 66 -10.06 4.73 -7.81
CA ASN A 66 -10.29 5.94 -7.01
C ASN A 66 -9.91 5.72 -5.53
N LEU A 67 -10.26 4.56 -4.95
CA LEU A 67 -9.90 4.22 -3.57
C LEU A 67 -8.38 4.09 -3.40
N GLU A 68 -7.69 3.47 -4.35
CA GLU A 68 -6.23 3.36 -4.34
C GLU A 68 -5.57 4.75 -4.38
N GLN A 69 -6.09 5.64 -5.23
CA GLN A 69 -5.60 7.02 -5.30
C GLN A 69 -5.83 7.79 -4.00
N GLN A 70 -7.01 7.66 -3.39
CA GLN A 70 -7.33 8.26 -2.09
C GLN A 70 -6.42 7.72 -0.98
N LEU A 71 -6.19 6.41 -0.94
CA LEU A 71 -5.29 5.77 0.02
C LEU A 71 -3.85 6.28 -0.16
N ALA A 72 -3.36 6.36 -1.40
CA ALA A 72 -2.03 6.89 -1.70
C ALA A 72 -1.86 8.34 -1.22
N GLN A 73 -2.86 9.19 -1.45
CA GLN A 73 -2.88 10.58 -0.97
C GLN A 73 -2.88 10.67 0.55
N ALA A 74 -3.72 9.88 1.23
CA ALA A 74 -3.79 9.85 2.69
C ALA A 74 -2.46 9.37 3.31
N VAL A 75 -1.85 8.33 2.75
CA VAL A 75 -0.54 7.83 3.19
C VAL A 75 0.55 8.88 2.96
N ALA A 76 0.52 9.61 1.84
CA ALA A 76 1.47 10.69 1.57
C ALA A 76 1.33 11.84 2.58
N ALA A 77 0.11 12.25 2.92
CA ALA A 77 -0.17 13.26 3.93
C ALA A 77 0.35 12.83 5.32
N CYS A 78 0.01 11.62 5.76
CA CYS A 78 0.48 11.08 7.05
C CYS A 78 2.02 11.03 7.11
N ARG A 79 2.69 10.64 6.01
CA ARG A 79 4.17 10.64 5.93
C ARG A 79 4.75 12.05 6.00
N TYR A 80 4.08 13.04 5.40
CA TYR A 80 4.51 14.43 5.48
C TYR A 80 4.43 14.97 6.91
N ASP A 81 3.32 14.71 7.60
CA ASP A 81 3.11 15.11 8.99
C ASP A 81 4.13 14.46 9.93
N ALA A 82 4.35 13.14 9.80
CA ALA A 82 5.36 12.42 10.58
C ALA A 82 6.76 13.02 10.38
N ARG A 83 7.18 13.33 9.15
CA ARG A 83 8.48 13.95 8.87
C ARG A 83 8.60 15.35 9.46
N ARG A 84 7.52 16.13 9.43
CA ARG A 84 7.48 17.46 10.03
C ARG A 84 7.66 17.38 11.54
N GLU A 85 6.94 16.47 12.19
CA GLU A 85 7.00 16.21 13.63
C GLU A 85 8.40 15.74 14.05
N SER A 86 8.98 14.76 13.34
CA SER A 86 10.35 14.28 13.58
C SER A 86 11.37 15.42 13.53
N ARG A 87 11.23 16.34 12.56
CA ARG A 87 12.13 17.52 12.44
C ARG A 87 11.95 18.50 13.60
N GLU A 88 10.73 18.70 14.07
CA GLU A 88 10.45 19.57 15.20
C GLU A 88 11.05 19.01 16.50
N ILE A 89 10.84 17.72 16.76
CA ILE A 89 11.43 17.02 17.91
C ILE A 89 12.95 17.08 17.84
N ALA A 90 13.54 16.80 16.68
CA ALA A 90 14.99 16.86 16.48
C ALA A 90 15.56 18.24 16.82
N ARG A 91 14.91 19.33 16.36
CA ARG A 91 15.33 20.70 16.66
C ARG A 91 15.23 21.06 18.14
N ARG A 92 14.22 20.53 18.85
CA ARG A 92 14.06 20.73 20.29
C ARG A 92 15.11 20.00 21.12
N VAL A 93 15.55 18.82 20.66
CA VAL A 93 16.51 17.96 21.37
C VAL A 93 17.97 18.29 21.02
N ALA A 94 18.24 18.78 19.81
CA ALA A 94 19.59 19.05 19.33
C ALA A 94 20.46 19.93 20.26
N PRO A 95 19.95 20.97 20.93
CA PRO A 95 20.73 21.77 21.87
C PRO A 95 21.35 20.96 23.01
N LEU A 96 20.72 19.86 23.43
CA LEU A 96 21.26 18.97 24.47
C LEU A 96 22.57 18.28 24.04
N LEU A 97 22.76 18.07 22.73
CA LEU A 97 23.96 17.44 22.17
C LEU A 97 25.00 18.46 21.70
N LEU A 98 24.53 19.58 21.16
CA LEU A 98 25.33 20.54 20.41
C LEU A 98 25.66 21.82 21.20
N GLY A 99 24.97 22.08 22.30
CA GLY A 99 25.02 23.37 22.99
C GLY A 99 24.55 24.49 22.05
N ASP A 100 25.36 25.53 21.89
CA ASP A 100 25.07 26.68 21.03
C ASP A 100 25.33 26.42 19.53
N LYS A 101 25.84 25.23 19.16
CA LYS A 101 26.14 24.92 17.76
C LYS A 101 24.88 24.55 16.97
N GLU A 102 24.82 24.99 15.72
CA GLU A 102 23.71 24.68 14.83
C GLU A 102 23.72 23.21 14.35
N LEU A 103 22.53 22.61 14.30
CA LEU A 103 22.32 21.29 13.70
C LEU A 103 22.44 21.39 12.18
N ARG A 104 23.41 20.68 11.60
CA ARG A 104 23.67 20.73 10.16
C ARG A 104 22.54 20.01 9.38
N PRO A 105 22.21 20.46 8.15
CA PRO A 105 21.09 19.87 7.39
C PRO A 105 21.18 18.35 7.21
N PHE A 106 22.37 17.81 6.89
CA PHE A 106 22.53 16.37 6.73
C PHE A 106 22.36 15.59 8.04
N GLN A 107 22.68 16.20 9.19
CA GLN A 107 22.49 15.58 10.51
C GLN A 107 21.01 15.51 10.82
N LEU A 108 20.26 16.58 10.56
CA LEU A 108 18.81 16.63 10.70
C LEU A 108 18.13 15.58 9.81
N ASP A 109 18.48 15.53 8.53
CA ASP A 109 17.86 14.61 7.57
C ASP A 109 18.15 13.14 7.92
N ALA A 110 19.39 12.82 8.31
CA ALA A 110 19.75 11.46 8.72
C ALA A 110 19.08 11.05 10.04
N ALA A 111 19.09 11.94 11.05
CA ALA A 111 18.45 11.69 12.34
C ALA A 111 16.93 11.47 12.19
N CYS A 112 16.26 12.32 11.41
CA CYS A 112 14.83 12.16 11.15
C CYS A 112 14.54 10.88 10.38
N ALA A 113 15.35 10.54 9.37
CA ALA A 113 15.18 9.27 8.64
C ALA A 113 15.30 8.05 9.56
N LEU A 114 16.29 8.02 10.44
CA LEU A 114 16.44 6.98 11.46
C LEU A 114 15.25 6.94 12.43
N PHE A 115 14.80 8.10 12.90
CA PHE A 115 13.67 8.21 13.83
C PHE A 115 12.34 7.76 13.19
N ASP A 116 12.16 8.02 11.88
CA ASP A 116 11.04 7.54 11.07
C ASP A 116 11.11 6.03 10.77
N GLY A 117 12.12 5.32 11.27
CA GLY A 117 12.33 3.88 11.02
C GLY A 117 12.90 3.55 9.63
N ARG A 118 13.52 4.52 8.94
CA ARG A 118 14.14 4.30 7.63
C ARG A 118 15.62 3.95 7.74
N HIS A 119 16.04 2.91 7.01
CA HIS A 119 17.46 2.59 6.85
C HIS A 119 18.18 3.77 6.18
N THR A 120 19.30 4.18 6.78
CA THR A 120 20.01 5.39 6.38
C THR A 120 21.51 5.09 6.31
N PHE A 121 22.13 5.42 5.18
CA PHE A 121 23.58 5.36 5.00
C PHE A 121 24.14 6.78 4.91
N VAL A 122 25.10 7.12 5.78
CA VAL A 122 25.67 8.47 5.87
C VAL A 122 27.12 8.45 5.40
N LEU A 123 27.39 9.07 4.25
CA LEU A 123 28.74 9.27 3.72
C LEU A 123 29.21 10.70 4.01
N ARG A 124 30.12 10.86 4.97
CA ARG A 124 30.70 12.15 5.38
C ARG A 124 32.16 11.98 5.76
N LYS A 125 32.96 13.05 5.62
CA LYS A 125 34.37 13.05 6.06
C LYS A 125 34.48 12.95 7.59
N ALA A 126 35.65 12.55 8.08
CA ALA A 126 35.95 12.59 9.51
C ALA A 126 35.84 14.03 10.06
N GLY A 127 35.42 14.17 11.32
CA GLY A 127 35.22 15.48 11.96
C GLY A 127 33.90 16.19 11.60
N ASP A 128 33.13 15.70 10.63
CA ASP A 128 31.82 16.28 10.29
C ASP A 128 30.74 16.02 11.35
N GLY A 129 31.04 15.39 12.49
CA GLY A 129 30.06 15.16 13.54
C GLY A 129 28.94 14.20 13.10
N LYS A 130 29.31 13.11 12.41
CA LYS A 130 28.39 12.03 12.02
C LYS A 130 27.77 11.31 13.22
N SER A 131 28.36 11.42 14.40
CA SER A 131 27.84 10.82 15.64
C SER A 131 26.46 11.35 16.02
N VAL A 132 26.23 12.65 15.77
CA VAL A 132 24.93 13.30 15.98
C VAL A 132 23.80 12.59 15.22
N CYS A 133 24.09 12.01 14.05
CA CYS A 133 23.07 11.33 13.23
C CYS A 133 22.43 10.12 13.93
N TYR A 134 23.11 9.47 14.88
CA TYR A 134 22.54 8.37 15.67
C TYR A 134 22.30 8.75 17.14
N GLN A 135 23.04 9.72 17.69
CA GLN A 135 22.82 10.21 19.06
C GLN A 135 21.53 11.00 19.18
N LEU A 136 21.23 11.87 18.22
CA LEU A 136 20.01 12.68 18.23
C LEU A 136 18.74 11.82 18.25
N PRO A 137 18.53 10.86 17.33
CA PRO A 137 17.33 10.02 17.36
C PRO A 137 17.25 9.10 18.59
N ALA A 138 18.37 8.81 19.27
CA ALA A 138 18.37 8.06 20.53
C ALA A 138 17.74 8.85 21.69
N LEU A 139 17.80 10.18 21.63
CA LEU A 139 17.23 11.07 22.65
C LEU A 139 15.82 11.56 22.29
N MET A 140 15.44 11.47 21.01
CA MET A 140 14.11 11.84 20.55
C MET A 140 13.07 10.87 21.10
N ARG A 141 11.97 11.40 21.65
CA ARG A 141 10.81 10.61 22.07
C ARG A 141 9.61 10.96 21.21
N PRO A 142 8.82 9.96 20.76
CA PRO A 142 7.58 10.25 20.08
C PRO A 142 6.64 11.00 21.04
N PRO A 143 5.80 11.90 20.54
CA PRO A 143 4.89 12.70 21.37
C PRO A 143 3.65 11.92 21.83
N THR A 144 3.64 10.59 21.64
CA THR A 144 2.50 9.76 21.98
C THR A 144 2.31 9.65 23.50
N PRO A 145 1.08 9.85 24.01
CA PRO A 145 0.79 9.82 25.46
C PRO A 145 0.77 8.41 26.07
N LYS A 146 0.95 7.36 25.27
CA LYS A 146 0.97 5.97 25.74
C LYS A 146 2.38 5.62 26.21
N PRO A 147 2.56 4.92 27.35
CA PRO A 147 3.88 4.46 27.77
C PRO A 147 4.44 3.50 26.71
N ALA A 148 5.26 4.03 25.81
CA ALA A 148 6.07 3.22 24.91
C ALA A 148 7.21 2.61 25.74
N PRO A 149 7.63 1.37 25.44
CA PRO A 149 8.82 0.81 26.07
C PRO A 149 10.01 1.76 25.84
N PRO A 150 10.95 1.81 26.79
CA PRO A 150 12.16 2.62 26.63
C PRO A 150 12.85 2.25 25.32
N LYS A 151 13.13 3.26 24.47
CA LYS A 151 13.87 3.07 23.24
C LYS A 151 15.36 2.95 23.58
N LEU A 152 16.00 1.89 23.08
CA LEU A 152 17.43 1.67 23.19
C LEU A 152 18.06 1.78 21.80
N THR A 153 19.10 2.60 21.66
CA THR A 153 19.93 2.66 20.44
C THR A 153 21.21 1.87 20.67
N LEU A 154 21.40 0.80 19.90
CA LEU A 154 22.64 0.02 19.90
C LEU A 154 23.59 0.59 18.86
N VAL A 155 24.81 0.95 19.27
CA VAL A 155 25.87 1.42 18.38
C VAL A 155 27.02 0.43 18.42
N VAL A 156 27.32 -0.15 17.26
CA VAL A 156 28.45 -1.09 17.11
C VAL A 156 29.66 -0.30 16.63
N MET A 157 30.75 -0.35 17.40
CA MET A 157 32.02 0.28 17.05
C MET A 157 33.13 -0.77 16.95
N PRO A 158 34.07 -0.66 16.00
CA PRO A 158 35.16 -1.61 15.86
C PRO A 158 36.23 -1.47 16.96
N LEU A 159 36.33 -0.30 17.60
CA LEU A 159 37.36 0.00 18.60
C LEU A 159 36.69 0.38 19.93
N VAL A 160 37.02 -0.36 21.00
CA VAL A 160 36.50 -0.13 22.36
C VAL A 160 36.91 1.24 22.89
N ALA A 161 38.16 1.67 22.63
CA ALA A 161 38.64 3.00 23.04
C ALA A 161 37.76 4.13 22.47
N LEU A 162 37.39 4.04 21.18
CA LEU A 162 36.51 5.02 20.54
C LEU A 162 35.10 4.98 21.12
N ALA A 163 34.60 3.79 21.50
CA ALA A 163 33.30 3.66 22.13
C ALA A 163 33.25 4.38 23.50
N TRP A 164 34.31 4.24 24.30
CA TRP A 164 34.46 4.94 25.58
C TRP A 164 34.53 6.46 25.40
N GLU A 165 35.37 6.95 24.49
CA GLU A 165 35.46 8.39 24.18
C GLU A 165 34.09 8.99 23.82
N GLN A 166 33.32 8.30 22.97
CA GLN A 166 31.99 8.77 22.56
C GLN A 166 30.96 8.68 23.69
N ALA A 167 31.04 7.64 24.55
CA ALA A 167 30.13 7.49 25.68
C ALA A 167 30.39 8.54 26.77
N ASP A 168 31.64 8.80 27.09
CA ASP A 168 32.03 9.80 28.09
C ASP A 168 31.72 11.22 27.60
N GLU A 169 31.97 11.53 26.32
CA GLU A 169 31.55 12.79 25.71
C GLU A 169 30.04 13.00 25.86
N LEU A 170 29.23 11.98 25.55
CA LEU A 170 27.78 12.07 25.63
C LEU A 170 27.28 12.22 27.09
N ASN A 171 27.83 11.42 28.01
CA ASN A 171 27.47 11.44 29.42
C ASN A 171 27.88 12.74 30.13
N SER A 172 28.96 13.40 29.69
CA SER A 172 29.39 14.70 30.22
C SER A 172 28.44 15.84 29.83
N ARG A 173 27.78 15.72 28.66
CA ARG A 173 26.85 16.75 28.15
C ARG A 173 25.43 16.57 28.66
N ILE A 174 24.99 15.32 28.80
CA ILE A 174 23.60 14.99 29.13
C ILE A 174 23.56 14.22 30.45
N PRO A 175 23.52 14.94 31.59
CA PRO A 175 23.19 14.31 32.86
C PRO A 175 21.69 13.99 32.85
N TYR A 176 21.35 12.70 32.72
CA TYR A 176 19.98 12.26 32.90
C TYR A 176 19.70 12.09 34.40
N LEU A 177 18.74 12.84 34.93
CA LEU A 177 18.20 12.60 36.27
C LEU A 177 17.12 11.53 36.16
N ALA A 178 17.36 10.37 36.79
CA ALA A 178 16.31 9.39 36.97
C ALA A 178 15.25 9.91 37.95
N SER A 179 14.10 9.24 38.01
CA SER A 179 12.97 9.61 38.88
C SER A 179 13.32 9.63 40.37
N ASP A 180 14.42 8.98 40.75
CA ASP A 180 15.01 8.91 42.08
C ASP A 180 15.95 10.10 42.39
N GLY A 181 16.14 11.03 41.44
CA GLY A 181 17.04 12.18 41.57
C GLY A 181 18.52 11.83 41.39
N LEU A 182 18.86 10.58 41.07
CA LEU A 182 20.24 10.16 40.88
C LEU A 182 20.68 10.39 39.41
N PRO A 183 21.92 10.86 39.19
CA PRO A 183 22.46 10.97 37.84
C PRO A 183 22.68 9.56 37.27
N ARG A 184 22.07 9.27 36.12
CA ARG A 184 22.35 8.06 35.34
C ARG A 184 23.03 8.42 34.03
N LYS A 185 23.92 7.54 33.60
CA LYS A 185 24.54 7.60 32.27
C LYS A 185 23.47 7.34 31.21
N VAL A 186 23.56 8.07 30.11
CA VAL A 186 22.72 7.88 28.91
C VAL A 186 23.38 6.89 27.96
N ALA A 187 24.72 6.79 27.99
CA ALA A 187 25.51 5.88 27.18
C ALA A 187 26.27 4.87 28.04
N HIS A 188 26.20 3.61 27.63
CA HIS A 188 26.91 2.48 28.24
C HIS A 188 27.75 1.77 27.17
N VAL A 189 28.98 1.41 27.52
CA VAL A 189 29.88 0.63 26.66
C VAL A 189 29.84 -0.83 27.10
N LEU A 190 29.70 -1.73 26.12
CA LEU A 190 29.72 -3.17 26.32
C LEU A 190 30.97 -3.71 25.64
N ASP A 191 32.03 -3.92 26.42
CA ASP A 191 33.36 -4.33 25.94
C ASP A 191 33.72 -5.79 26.28
N GLY A 192 32.76 -6.56 26.78
CA GLY A 192 32.96 -7.95 27.19
C GLY A 192 33.65 -8.14 28.56
N ALA A 193 34.39 -7.14 29.05
CA ALA A 193 34.94 -7.11 30.41
C ALA A 193 33.94 -6.49 31.41
N SER A 194 33.06 -5.61 30.95
CA SER A 194 32.11 -4.82 31.76
C SER A 194 30.74 -5.50 31.97
N GLN A 195 30.67 -6.84 32.03
CA GLN A 195 29.41 -7.62 31.99
C GLN A 195 28.41 -7.40 33.15
N SER A 196 28.69 -6.58 34.15
CA SER A 196 27.88 -6.49 35.38
C SER A 196 26.58 -5.67 35.27
N LEU A 197 26.21 -5.14 34.10
CA LEU A 197 25.01 -4.27 33.95
C LEU A 197 23.72 -5.02 33.55
N PHE A 198 23.80 -6.26 33.07
CA PHE A 198 22.64 -7.05 32.62
C PHE A 198 22.59 -8.47 33.19
N ALA A 199 23.49 -8.80 34.12
CA ALA A 199 23.50 -10.08 34.82
C ALA A 199 22.56 -10.03 36.04
N SER A 200 21.25 -10.06 35.79
CA SER A 200 20.21 -10.29 36.80
C SER A 200 18.88 -10.59 36.11
#